data_AF-A0A5Z7GQW0-F1
#
_entry.id   AF-A0A5Z7GQW0-F1
#
_cell.length_a   1.000
_cell.length_b   1.000
_cell.length_c   1.000
_cell.angle_alpha   90.00
_cell.angle_beta   90.00
_cell.angle_gamma   90.00
#
_symmetry.space_group_name_H-M   'P 1'
#
loop_
_entity.id
_entity.type
_entity.pdbx_description
1 polymer ?
#
loop_
_entity_poly.entity_id
_entity_poly.type
_entity_poly.pdbx_seq_one_letter_code
_entity_poly.pdbx_strand_id
1 'polypeptide(L)'
;MSQSTRRKVLRFLGTIIVVLLPVLLAIWFAHIRAVSETRNQLHSFAQLVLDKTERVILQANLARDAAEQYQGQACTPAHQQRMLNIIRGRLYINELIYAKGQRFLCSTVMTPTSPYFIPRADYKRKPDIAIYYYRDTPFFNGYKMTYMQRGNYVAVINPLSYSEVMSDDPALAWGMYDTVTNTFFSLSEQAQADQLLPLVRRSEPVFQQGERFYTLVKSAKRPVAAIVSTSKQRFYQNLFHQL
;
A
#
# COMPACT_ATOMS: atom_id res chain seq x y z
N MET A 1 28.13 -30.81 -54.02
CA MET A 1 27.33 -29.55 -54.03
C MET A 1 28.16 -28.43 -54.64
N SER A 2 27.69 -27.78 -55.71
CA SER A 2 28.48 -26.77 -56.43
C SER A 2 28.71 -25.51 -55.59
N GLN A 3 29.91 -24.92 -55.66
CA GLN A 3 30.26 -23.67 -54.98
C GLN A 3 29.31 -22.50 -55.36
N SER A 4 28.76 -22.53 -56.58
CA SER A 4 27.77 -21.56 -57.08
C SER A 4 26.46 -21.59 -56.29
N THR A 5 25.90 -22.78 -56.04
CA THR A 5 24.66 -22.96 -55.27
C THR A 5 24.85 -22.51 -53.82
N ARG A 6 26.01 -22.81 -53.22
CA ARG A 6 26.36 -22.39 -51.86
C ARG A 6 26.43 -20.86 -51.73
N ARG A 7 26.98 -20.17 -52.74
CA ARG A 7 27.11 -18.70 -52.76
C ARG A 7 25.77 -17.98 -52.94
N LYS A 8 24.86 -18.54 -53.76
CA LYS A 8 23.49 -18.01 -53.92
C LYS A 8 22.67 -18.16 -52.63
N VAL A 9 22.72 -19.32 -51.99
CA VAL A 9 22.05 -19.57 -50.70
C VAL A 9 22.57 -18.62 -49.62
N LEU A 10 23.90 -18.43 -49.53
CA LEU A 10 24.50 -17.53 -48.53
C LEU A 10 24.07 -16.06 -48.72
N ARG A 11 23.99 -15.60 -49.98
CA ARG A 11 23.51 -14.23 -50.29
C ARG A 11 22.05 -14.06 -49.91
N PHE A 12 21.20 -15.05 -50.19
CA PHE A 12 19.78 -15.00 -49.87
C PHE A 12 19.54 -15.01 -48.35
N LEU A 13 20.28 -15.85 -47.61
CA LEU A 13 20.24 -15.87 -46.15
C LEU A 13 20.74 -14.54 -45.56
N GLY A 14 21.82 -13.99 -46.12
CA GLY A 14 22.38 -12.70 -45.73
C GLY A 14 21.38 -11.56 -45.91
N THR A 15 20.65 -11.51 -47.02
CA THR A 15 19.60 -10.50 -47.25
C THR A 15 18.44 -10.64 -46.26
N ILE A 16 18.01 -11.87 -45.95
CA ILE A 16 16.96 -12.10 -44.95
C ILE A 16 17.39 -11.60 -43.58
N ILE A 17 18.63 -11.87 -43.17
CA ILE A 17 19.16 -11.43 -41.88
C ILE A 17 19.26 -9.90 -41.83
N VAL A 18 19.75 -9.25 -42.89
CA VAL A 18 19.87 -7.78 -42.94
C VAL A 18 18.51 -7.08 -42.82
N VAL A 19 17.43 -7.69 -43.30
CA VAL A 19 16.08 -7.10 -43.22
C VAL A 19 15.36 -7.50 -41.93
N LEU A 20 15.40 -8.77 -41.52
CA LEU A 20 14.64 -9.26 -40.36
C LEU A 20 15.32 -8.93 -39.03
N LEU A 21 16.65 -8.97 -38.96
CA LEU A 21 17.37 -8.75 -37.70
C LEU A 21 17.12 -7.35 -37.12
N PRO A 22 17.16 -6.24 -37.90
CA PRO A 22 16.84 -4.91 -37.37
C PRO A 22 15.41 -4.82 -36.84
N VAL A 23 14.44 -5.46 -37.50
CA VAL A 23 13.04 -5.48 -37.07
C VAL A 23 12.87 -6.25 -35.76
N LEU A 24 13.47 -7.44 -35.65
CA LEU A 24 13.45 -8.24 -34.41
C LEU A 24 14.14 -7.50 -33.26
N LEU A 25 15.27 -6.84 -33.52
CA LEU A 25 15.97 -6.03 -32.53
C LEU A 25 15.14 -4.82 -32.11
N ALA A 26 14.48 -4.13 -33.04
CA ALA A 26 13.60 -3.00 -32.72
C ALA A 26 12.45 -3.43 -31.80
N ILE A 27 11.77 -4.55 -32.13
CA ILE A 27 10.71 -5.12 -31.29
C ILE A 27 11.26 -5.52 -29.92
N TRP A 28 12.44 -6.14 -29.87
CA TRP A 28 13.10 -6.52 -28.61
C TRP A 28 13.46 -5.31 -27.75
N PHE A 29 14.05 -4.27 -28.32
CA PHE A 29 14.38 -3.02 -27.62
C PHE A 29 13.12 -2.31 -27.12
N ALA A 30 12.08 -2.23 -27.95
CA ALA A 30 10.78 -1.69 -27.55
C ALA A 30 10.22 -2.47 -26.36
N HIS A 31 10.26 -3.81 -26.42
CA HIS A 31 9.78 -4.65 -25.32
C HIS A 31 10.52 -4.40 -24.01
N ILE A 32 11.86 -4.37 -24.03
CA ILE A 32 12.67 -4.07 -22.84
C ILE A 32 12.34 -2.68 -22.28
N ARG A 33 12.18 -1.68 -23.14
CA ARG A 33 11.89 -0.31 -22.73
C ARG A 33 10.51 -0.19 -22.08
N ALA A 34 9.48 -0.80 -22.67
CA ALA A 34 8.14 -0.84 -22.09
C ALA A 34 8.15 -1.51 -20.71
N VAL A 35 8.90 -2.60 -20.53
CA VAL A 35 8.98 -3.29 -19.22
C VAL A 35 9.64 -2.39 -18.19
N SER A 36 10.74 -1.73 -18.56
CA SER A 36 11.45 -0.81 -17.67
C SER A 36 10.58 0.38 -17.28
N GLU A 37 9.81 0.95 -18.21
CA GLU A 37 8.99 2.13 -17.93
C GLU A 37 7.80 1.80 -17.04
N THR A 38 7.05 0.73 -17.33
CA THR A 38 5.96 0.27 -16.46
C THR A 38 6.48 -0.05 -15.06
N ARG A 39 7.64 -0.72 -14.95
CA ARG A 39 8.29 -0.96 -13.65
C ARG A 39 8.57 0.34 -12.91
N ASN A 40 9.15 1.33 -13.57
CA ASN A 40 9.50 2.61 -12.96
C ASN A 40 8.25 3.37 -12.50
N GLN A 41 7.19 3.39 -13.31
CA GLN A 41 5.91 4.02 -12.96
C GLN A 41 5.30 3.39 -11.71
N LEU A 42 5.20 2.05 -11.66
CA LEU A 42 4.66 1.37 -10.49
C LEU A 42 5.55 1.52 -9.26
N HIS A 43 6.87 1.57 -9.43
CA HIS A 43 7.79 1.80 -8.33
C HIS A 43 7.61 3.21 -7.74
N SER A 44 7.51 4.24 -8.58
CA SER A 44 7.25 5.62 -8.14
C SER A 44 5.89 5.73 -7.44
N PHE A 45 4.85 5.07 -7.97
CA PHE A 45 3.55 5.02 -7.30
C PHE A 45 3.64 4.34 -5.92
N ALA A 46 4.33 3.20 -5.83
CA ALA A 46 4.54 2.50 -4.58
C ALA A 46 5.30 3.37 -3.56
N GLN A 47 6.32 4.13 -3.98
CA GLN A 47 7.02 5.07 -3.12
C GLN A 47 6.09 6.18 -2.61
N LEU A 48 5.24 6.74 -3.47
CA LEU A 48 4.27 7.76 -3.08
C LEU A 48 3.26 7.23 -2.04
N VAL A 49 2.80 5.99 -2.22
CA VAL A 49 1.94 5.27 -1.26
C VAL A 49 2.65 5.07 0.09
N LEU A 50 3.92 4.63 0.06
CA LEU A 50 4.72 4.45 1.27
C LEU A 50 4.98 5.78 2.01
N ASP A 51 5.27 6.85 1.27
CA ASP A 51 5.46 8.19 1.83
C ASP A 51 4.16 8.75 2.42
N LYS A 52 3.01 8.52 1.77
CA LYS A 52 1.70 8.86 2.33
C LYS A 52 1.47 8.14 3.65
N THR A 53 1.77 6.84 3.71
CA THR A 53 1.67 6.07 4.96
C THR A 53 2.53 6.65 6.08
N GLU A 54 3.75 7.09 5.79
CA GLU A 54 4.57 7.76 6.80
C GLU A 54 3.93 9.06 7.32
N ARG A 55 3.28 9.83 6.45
CA ARG A 55 2.52 11.03 6.87
C ARG A 55 1.32 10.70 7.74
N VAL A 56 0.58 9.64 7.42
CA VAL A 56 -0.55 9.15 8.23
C VAL A 56 -0.08 8.74 9.62
N ILE A 57 1.00 7.93 9.68
CA ILE A 57 1.58 7.48 10.95
C ILE A 57 2.12 8.66 11.77
N LEU A 58 2.75 9.64 11.12
CA LEU A 58 3.21 10.86 11.76
C LEU A 58 2.05 11.63 12.40
N GLN A 59 0.94 11.83 11.69
CA GLN A 59 -0.23 12.52 12.26
C GLN A 59 -0.81 11.76 13.46
N ALA A 60 -0.83 10.43 13.41
CA ALA A 60 -1.30 9.61 14.52
C ALA A 60 -0.39 9.75 15.75
N ASN A 61 0.93 9.80 15.56
CA ASN A 61 1.88 10.07 16.64
C ASN A 61 1.61 11.46 17.25
N LEU A 62 1.56 12.50 16.42
CA LEU A 62 1.32 13.88 16.87
C LEU A 62 -0.02 14.05 17.60
N ALA A 63 -1.05 13.33 17.18
CA ALA A 63 -2.36 13.34 17.85
C ALA A 63 -2.27 12.71 19.24
N ARG A 64 -1.58 11.57 19.38
CA ARG A 64 -1.38 10.92 20.67
C ARG A 64 -0.46 11.72 21.59
N ASP A 65 0.65 12.25 21.08
CA ASP A 65 1.58 13.10 21.83
C ASP A 65 0.83 14.31 22.44
N ALA A 66 -0.05 14.94 21.66
CA ALA A 66 -0.86 16.07 22.14
C ALA A 66 -1.93 15.66 23.16
N ALA A 67 -2.43 14.43 23.08
CA ALA A 67 -3.43 13.90 23.99
C ALA A 67 -2.82 13.51 25.35
N GLU A 68 -1.62 12.93 25.34
CA GLU A 68 -0.85 12.58 26.55
C GLU A 68 -0.50 13.79 27.43
N GLN A 69 -0.51 15.00 26.89
CA GLN A 69 -0.28 16.24 27.65
C GLN A 69 -1.48 16.65 28.52
N TYR A 70 -2.62 15.99 28.40
CA TYR A 70 -3.81 16.33 29.19
C TYR A 70 -3.63 15.93 30.67
N GLN A 71 -3.78 16.90 31.57
CA GLN A 71 -3.56 16.73 33.02
C GLN A 71 -4.85 16.49 33.82
N GLY A 72 -6.02 16.56 33.17
CA GLY A 72 -7.30 16.36 33.85
C GLY A 72 -7.71 14.89 33.97
N GLN A 73 -8.90 14.65 34.54
CA GLN A 73 -9.44 13.30 34.63
C GLN A 73 -9.86 12.77 33.25
N ALA A 74 -9.35 11.59 32.90
CA ALA A 74 -9.68 10.94 31.64
C ALA A 74 -11.18 10.57 31.57
N CYS A 75 -11.70 10.56 30.33
CA CYS A 75 -13.11 10.27 30.01
C CYS A 75 -14.15 11.21 30.66
N THR A 76 -13.73 12.42 31.03
CA THR A 76 -14.65 13.54 31.29
C THR A 76 -15.04 14.24 29.99
N PRO A 77 -16.14 15.03 29.95
CA PRO A 77 -16.47 15.85 28.80
C PRO A 77 -15.32 16.78 28.36
N ALA A 78 -14.55 17.33 29.32
CA ALA A 78 -13.38 18.15 29.05
C ALA A 78 -12.26 17.37 28.33
N HIS A 79 -12.01 16.12 28.75
CA HIS A 79 -11.06 15.25 28.07
C HIS A 79 -11.49 14.91 26.64
N GLN A 80 -12.76 14.55 26.44
CA GLN A 80 -13.29 14.24 25.11
C GLN A 80 -13.23 15.45 24.19
N GLN A 81 -13.59 16.64 24.68
CA GLN A 81 -13.47 17.88 23.94
C GLN A 81 -12.01 18.20 23.57
N ARG A 82 -11.05 17.92 24.47
CA ARG A 82 -9.62 18.07 24.18
C ARG A 82 -9.19 17.13 23.05
N MET A 83 -9.55 15.84 23.13
CA MET A 83 -9.25 14.86 22.09
C MET A 83 -9.88 15.26 20.75
N LEU A 84 -11.13 15.72 20.75
CA LEU A 84 -11.83 16.20 19.55
C LEU A 84 -11.12 17.39 18.92
N ASN A 85 -10.68 18.37 19.74
CA ASN A 85 -9.93 19.53 19.25
C ASN A 85 -8.57 19.15 18.64
N ILE A 86 -7.91 18.10 19.15
CA ILE A 86 -6.65 17.59 18.59
C ILE A 86 -6.88 17.03 17.18
N ILE A 87 -7.90 16.20 16.98
CA ILE A 87 -8.12 15.53 15.69
C ILE A 87 -8.65 16.48 14.60
N ARG A 88 -9.31 17.59 14.97
CA ARG A 88 -9.79 18.60 14.02
C ARG A 88 -8.68 19.18 13.13
N GLY A 89 -7.43 19.18 13.60
CA GLY A 89 -6.25 19.60 12.83
C GLY A 89 -5.46 18.45 12.22
N ARG A 90 -6.05 17.26 12.05
CA ARG A 90 -5.36 16.03 11.59
C ARG A 90 -6.19 15.33 10.52
N LEU A 91 -5.80 15.54 9.27
CA LEU A 91 -6.53 15.07 8.08
C LEU A 91 -6.84 13.56 8.08
N TYR A 92 -5.93 12.73 8.61
CA TYR A 92 -6.05 11.26 8.52
C TYR A 92 -6.53 10.57 9.80
N ILE A 93 -6.83 11.34 10.86
CA ILE A 93 -7.21 10.77 12.16
C ILE A 93 -8.70 10.97 12.34
N ASN A 94 -9.45 9.88 12.22
CA ASN A 94 -10.90 9.89 12.32
C ASN A 94 -11.37 10.04 13.77
N GLU A 95 -10.62 9.46 14.72
CA GLU A 95 -10.94 9.54 16.14
C GLU A 95 -9.70 9.28 17.02
N LEU A 96 -9.72 9.82 18.23
CA LEU A 96 -8.87 9.39 19.34
C LEU A 96 -9.71 8.65 20.39
N ILE A 97 -9.20 7.51 20.84
CA ILE A 97 -9.78 6.72 21.93
C ILE A 97 -8.78 6.69 23.08
N TYR A 98 -9.28 6.89 24.28
CA TYR A 98 -8.54 6.62 25.50
C TYR A 98 -8.76 5.19 25.96
N ALA A 99 -7.66 4.50 26.23
CA ALA A 99 -7.64 3.10 26.57
C ALA A 99 -6.74 2.85 27.79
N LYS A 100 -7.02 1.77 28.52
CA LYS A 100 -6.10 1.19 29.50
C LYS A 100 -5.81 -0.25 29.08
N GLY A 101 -4.65 -0.48 28.46
CA GLY A 101 -4.36 -1.74 27.79
C GLY A 101 -5.37 -2.02 26.68
N GLN A 102 -6.05 -3.16 26.73
CA GLN A 102 -7.07 -3.56 25.73
C GLN A 102 -8.48 -3.02 26.04
N ARG A 103 -8.64 -2.22 27.10
CA ARG A 103 -9.93 -1.65 27.52
C ARG A 103 -10.09 -0.26 26.94
N PHE A 104 -10.95 -0.12 25.92
CA PHE A 104 -11.27 1.16 25.32
C PHE A 104 -12.40 1.80 26.13
N LEU A 105 -12.13 2.98 26.68
CA LEU A 105 -12.94 3.58 27.74
C LEU A 105 -13.83 4.72 27.24
N CYS A 106 -13.30 5.57 26.37
CA CYS A 106 -14.02 6.68 25.77
C CYS A 106 -13.31 7.15 24.50
N SER A 107 -14.04 7.84 23.66
CA SER A 107 -13.55 8.38 22.39
C SER A 107 -13.84 9.88 22.29
N THR A 108 -13.57 10.49 21.15
CA THR A 108 -13.86 11.91 20.92
C THR A 108 -15.35 12.24 20.96
N VAL A 109 -16.22 11.27 20.63
CA VAL A 109 -17.66 11.50 20.52
C VAL A 109 -18.52 10.64 21.45
N MET A 110 -17.99 9.57 22.03
CA MET A 110 -18.78 8.67 22.88
C MET A 110 -18.03 8.10 24.07
N THR A 111 -18.78 7.74 25.11
CA THR A 111 -18.31 6.95 26.25
C THR A 111 -19.28 5.77 26.41
N PRO A 112 -18.87 4.53 26.10
CA PRO A 112 -19.74 3.38 26.26
C PRO A 112 -20.07 3.13 27.74
N THR A 113 -21.27 2.59 28.03
CA THR A 113 -21.72 2.27 29.40
C THR A 113 -20.78 1.29 30.11
N SER A 114 -20.10 0.43 29.35
CA SER A 114 -19.04 -0.43 29.85
C SER A 114 -17.83 -0.38 28.90
N PRO A 115 -16.60 -0.56 29.42
CA PRO A 115 -15.40 -0.60 28.58
C PRO A 115 -15.50 -1.62 27.45
N TYR A 116 -15.20 -1.20 26.22
CA TYR A 116 -15.08 -2.13 25.11
C TYR A 116 -13.72 -2.85 25.19
N PHE A 117 -13.73 -4.17 25.16
CA PHE A 117 -12.51 -4.98 25.13
C PHE A 117 -12.16 -5.31 23.69
N ILE A 118 -11.12 -4.67 23.16
CA ILE A 118 -10.67 -4.96 21.80
C ILE A 118 -10.02 -6.35 21.74
N PRO A 119 -10.30 -7.17 20.71
CA PRO A 119 -9.60 -8.42 20.49
C PRO A 119 -8.09 -8.23 20.30
N ARG A 120 -7.34 -9.33 20.33
CA ARG A 120 -5.88 -9.32 20.18
C ARG A 120 -5.44 -8.48 18.96
N ALA A 121 -4.39 -7.67 19.18
CA ALA A 121 -3.72 -6.90 18.15
C ALA A 121 -3.06 -7.79 17.09
N ASP A 122 -3.15 -7.38 15.82
CA ASP A 122 -2.50 -8.05 14.70
C ASP A 122 -0.98 -7.82 14.77
N TYR A 123 -0.56 -6.60 15.12
CA TYR A 123 0.84 -6.24 15.27
C TYR A 123 1.12 -5.66 16.66
N LYS A 124 2.26 -6.05 17.25
CA LYS A 124 2.76 -5.48 18.51
C LYS A 124 4.25 -5.16 18.39
N ARG A 125 4.65 -4.02 18.95
CA ARG A 125 6.07 -3.63 19.05
C ARG A 125 6.34 -3.00 20.41
N LYS A 126 7.45 -3.37 21.02
CA LYS A 126 7.93 -2.78 22.28
C LYS A 126 8.24 -1.27 22.10
N PRO A 127 8.03 -0.42 23.13
CA PRO A 127 7.53 -0.79 24.45
C PRO A 127 6.00 -0.98 24.51
N ASP A 128 5.22 -0.26 23.72
CA ASP A 128 3.78 -0.09 23.98
C ASP A 128 2.92 0.12 22.72
N ILE A 129 3.39 -0.32 21.55
CA ILE A 129 2.65 -0.21 20.29
C ILE A 129 1.81 -1.46 20.07
N ALA A 130 0.52 -1.26 19.79
CA ALA A 130 -0.40 -2.29 19.32
C ALA A 130 -1.23 -1.76 18.15
N ILE A 131 -1.37 -2.55 17.08
CA ILE A 131 -2.13 -2.17 15.89
C ILE A 131 -3.18 -3.24 15.62
N TYR A 132 -4.40 -2.78 15.36
CA TYR A 132 -5.54 -3.62 15.08
C TYR A 132 -6.10 -3.22 13.71
N TYR A 133 -5.97 -4.10 12.72
CA TYR A 133 -6.38 -3.87 11.34
C TYR A 133 -7.84 -4.24 11.14
N TYR A 134 -8.57 -3.43 10.37
CA TYR A 134 -9.95 -3.71 9.95
C TYR A 134 -10.90 -4.18 11.06
N ARG A 135 -10.82 -3.57 12.25
CA ARG A 135 -11.73 -3.89 13.35
C ARG A 135 -13.03 -3.10 13.19
N ASP A 136 -14.14 -3.80 13.35
CA ASP A 136 -15.45 -3.18 13.57
C ASP A 136 -15.65 -3.09 15.09
N THR A 137 -15.83 -1.87 15.58
CA THR A 137 -15.99 -1.62 17.02
C THR A 137 -17.17 -0.69 17.23
N PRO A 138 -17.75 -0.64 18.45
CA PRO A 138 -18.86 0.27 18.75
C PRO A 138 -18.56 1.75 18.46
N PHE A 139 -17.28 2.15 18.44
CA PHE A 139 -16.87 3.52 18.11
C PHE A 139 -17.06 3.87 16.63
N PHE A 140 -17.02 2.89 15.74
CA PHE A 140 -17.21 3.02 14.28
C PHE A 140 -18.05 1.85 13.75
N ASN A 141 -19.28 1.73 14.26
CA ASN A 141 -20.15 0.58 13.95
C ASN A 141 -20.39 0.43 12.44
N GLY A 142 -20.09 -0.74 11.89
CA GLY A 142 -20.24 -1.05 10.47
C GLY A 142 -19.08 -0.58 9.58
N TYR A 143 -18.06 0.06 10.16
CA TYR A 143 -16.88 0.54 9.43
C TYR A 143 -15.61 -0.12 10.00
N LYS A 144 -14.95 -0.92 9.16
CA LYS A 144 -13.71 -1.61 9.54
C LYS A 144 -12.52 -0.65 9.53
N MET A 145 -12.13 -0.18 10.71
CA MET A 145 -11.08 0.82 10.87
C MET A 145 -9.74 0.21 11.30
N THR A 146 -8.65 0.95 11.10
CA THR A 146 -7.35 0.64 11.71
C THR A 146 -7.21 1.41 13.02
N TYR A 147 -6.89 0.68 14.10
CA TYR A 147 -6.66 1.23 15.42
C TYR A 147 -5.17 1.16 15.72
N MET A 148 -4.51 2.31 15.86
CA MET A 148 -3.10 2.39 16.17
C MET A 148 -2.94 2.88 17.61
N GLN A 149 -2.62 1.97 18.53
CA GLN A 149 -2.43 2.25 19.94
C GLN A 149 -0.95 2.50 20.26
N ARG A 150 -0.71 3.52 21.08
CA ARG A 150 0.55 3.73 21.82
C ARG A 150 0.18 4.27 23.20
N GLY A 151 0.71 3.65 24.25
CA GLY A 151 0.31 3.94 25.63
C GLY A 151 -1.20 3.82 25.83
N ASN A 152 -1.79 4.90 26.36
CA ASN A 152 -3.21 4.98 26.68
C ASN A 152 -4.06 5.63 25.58
N TYR A 153 -3.49 5.96 24.42
CA TYR A 153 -4.22 6.57 23.33
C TYR A 153 -4.18 5.73 22.05
N VAL A 154 -5.32 5.65 21.39
CA VAL A 154 -5.52 4.92 20.15
C VAL A 154 -5.99 5.90 19.09
N ALA A 155 -5.23 6.00 18.01
CA ALA A 155 -5.64 6.75 16.84
C ALA A 155 -6.43 5.82 15.90
N VAL A 156 -7.63 6.22 15.53
CA VAL A 156 -8.49 5.50 14.58
C VAL A 156 -8.31 6.11 13.21
N ILE A 157 -8.02 5.26 12.23
CA ILE A 157 -7.62 5.66 10.87
C ILE A 157 -8.41 4.80 9.88
N ASN A 158 -9.01 5.45 8.89
CA ASN A 158 -9.60 4.74 7.75
C ASN A 158 -8.48 4.03 6.99
N PRO A 159 -8.54 2.70 6.78
CA PRO A 159 -7.54 1.94 6.03
C PRO A 159 -7.14 2.58 4.69
N LEU A 160 -8.07 3.17 3.94
CA LEU A 160 -7.79 3.83 2.65
C LEU A 160 -6.86 5.05 2.79
N SER A 161 -6.86 5.71 3.96
CA SER A 161 -6.01 6.88 4.21
C SER A 161 -4.52 6.56 4.05
N TYR A 162 -4.10 5.32 4.33
CA TYR A 162 -2.70 4.89 4.17
C TYR A 162 -2.22 4.89 2.72
N SER A 163 -3.06 4.47 1.78
CA SER A 163 -2.60 4.10 0.44
C SER A 163 -3.29 4.80 -0.71
N GLU A 164 -4.41 5.48 -0.50
CA GLU A 164 -5.14 6.10 -1.59
C GLU A 164 -4.37 7.30 -2.17
N VAL A 165 -3.95 7.21 -3.42
CA VAL A 165 -3.21 8.26 -4.12
C VAL A 165 -3.91 8.49 -5.44
N MET A 166 -4.08 9.76 -5.83
CA MET A 166 -4.69 10.10 -7.11
C MET A 166 -3.84 9.54 -8.25
N SER A 167 -4.50 8.88 -9.20
CA SER A 167 -3.89 8.36 -10.41
C SER A 167 -4.83 8.51 -11.59
N ASP A 168 -4.25 8.67 -12.77
CA ASP A 168 -4.94 8.66 -14.06
C ASP A 168 -5.09 7.23 -14.63
N ASP A 169 -4.58 6.22 -13.91
CA ASP A 169 -4.66 4.82 -14.29
C ASP A 169 -5.78 4.09 -13.54
N PRO A 170 -6.96 3.90 -14.19
CA PRO A 170 -8.08 3.21 -13.56
C PRO A 170 -7.83 1.71 -13.38
N ALA A 171 -6.79 1.16 -14.02
CA ALA A 171 -6.43 -0.24 -13.89
C ALA A 171 -5.48 -0.51 -12.72
N LEU A 172 -5.02 0.53 -12.01
CA LEU A 172 -4.18 0.36 -10.84
C LEU A 172 -4.91 -0.39 -9.73
N ALA A 173 -4.24 -1.40 -9.19
CA ALA A 173 -4.65 -2.07 -7.98
C ALA A 173 -3.43 -2.18 -7.06
N TRP A 174 -3.59 -1.80 -5.80
CA TRP A 174 -2.51 -1.80 -4.83
C TRP A 174 -2.96 -2.25 -3.45
N GLY A 175 -1.98 -2.70 -2.66
CA GLY A 175 -2.19 -3.08 -1.27
C GLY A 175 -0.97 -2.78 -0.42
N MET A 176 -1.20 -2.33 0.80
CA MET A 176 -0.19 -2.18 1.83
C MET A 176 -0.32 -3.27 2.87
N TYR A 177 0.80 -3.88 3.20
CA TYR A 177 0.84 -5.01 4.12
C TYR A 177 1.98 -4.89 5.11
N ASP A 178 1.75 -5.47 6.28
CA ASP A 178 2.76 -5.70 7.31
C ASP A 178 3.65 -6.88 6.88
N THR A 179 4.95 -6.65 6.81
CA THR A 179 5.93 -7.66 6.36
C THR A 179 6.28 -8.71 7.43
N VAL A 180 5.90 -8.48 8.69
CA VAL A 180 6.04 -9.43 9.80
C VAL A 180 4.88 -10.41 9.80
N THR A 181 3.65 -9.91 9.65
CA THR A 181 2.43 -10.74 9.73
C THR A 181 1.89 -11.17 8.38
N ASN A 182 2.44 -10.61 7.28
CA ASN A 182 1.92 -10.75 5.92
C ASN A 182 0.43 -10.42 5.82
N THR A 183 -0.03 -9.42 6.56
CA THR A 183 -1.45 -9.01 6.58
C THR A 183 -1.61 -7.65 5.93
N PHE A 184 -2.55 -7.55 4.99
CA PHE A 184 -2.93 -6.28 4.41
C PHE A 184 -3.63 -5.40 5.44
N PHE A 185 -3.29 -4.12 5.47
CA PHE A 185 -3.94 -3.11 6.31
C PHE A 185 -4.51 -1.93 5.50
N SER A 186 -4.26 -1.90 4.19
CA SER A 186 -4.87 -0.97 3.25
C SER A 186 -4.90 -1.61 1.87
N LEU A 187 -6.01 -1.49 1.15
CA LEU A 187 -6.20 -2.03 -0.18
C LEU A 187 -6.95 -1.00 -1.02
N SER A 188 -6.61 -0.87 -2.29
CA SER A 188 -7.40 -0.10 -3.24
C SER A 188 -8.74 -0.79 -3.52
N GLU A 189 -9.71 -0.06 -4.07
CA GLU A 189 -11.03 -0.62 -4.38
C GLU A 189 -10.97 -1.80 -5.37
N GLN A 190 -10.00 -1.76 -6.29
CA GLN A 190 -9.76 -2.77 -7.31
C GLN A 190 -8.96 -3.97 -6.78
N ALA A 191 -8.48 -3.93 -5.54
CA ALA A 191 -7.61 -4.94 -4.95
C ALA A 191 -8.37 -5.84 -3.98
N GLN A 192 -8.18 -7.15 -4.10
CA GLN A 192 -8.71 -8.14 -3.16
C GLN A 192 -7.57 -8.83 -2.42
N ALA A 193 -7.71 -8.95 -1.09
CA ALA A 193 -6.64 -9.44 -0.22
C ALA A 193 -6.24 -10.89 -0.54
N ASP A 194 -7.22 -11.75 -0.78
CA ASP A 194 -7.07 -13.16 -1.15
C ASP A 194 -6.30 -13.36 -2.45
N GLN A 195 -6.47 -12.45 -3.42
CA GLN A 195 -5.75 -12.48 -4.70
C GLN A 195 -4.29 -11.99 -4.55
N LEU A 196 -4.04 -10.99 -3.70
CA LEU A 196 -2.72 -10.40 -3.54
C LEU A 196 -1.84 -11.12 -2.52
N LEU A 197 -2.43 -11.81 -1.54
CA LEU A 197 -1.70 -12.46 -0.45
C LEU A 197 -0.72 -13.55 -0.92
N PRO A 198 -1.03 -14.40 -1.91
CA PRO A 198 -0.05 -15.33 -2.48
C PRO A 198 1.12 -14.63 -3.16
N LEU A 199 0.89 -13.40 -3.67
CA LEU A 199 1.87 -12.66 -4.47
C LEU A 199 2.93 -11.97 -3.61
N VAL A 200 2.56 -11.47 -2.44
CA VAL A 200 3.50 -10.80 -1.52
C VAL A 200 4.55 -11.74 -0.90
N ARG A 201 4.33 -13.06 -1.00
CA ARG A 201 5.26 -14.10 -0.54
C ARG A 201 6.33 -14.46 -1.57
N ARG A 202 6.24 -13.94 -2.80
CA ARG A 202 7.23 -14.18 -3.84
C ARG A 202 8.57 -13.50 -3.47
N SER A 203 9.66 -14.14 -3.87
CA SER A 203 11.02 -13.58 -3.74
C SER A 203 11.29 -12.46 -4.75
N GLU A 204 10.70 -12.55 -5.94
CA GLU A 204 10.89 -11.59 -7.02
C GLU A 204 10.09 -10.30 -6.75
N PRO A 205 10.74 -9.13 -6.71
CA PRO A 205 10.06 -7.87 -6.43
C PRO A 205 9.28 -7.34 -7.64
N VAL A 206 9.52 -7.86 -8.85
CA VAL A 206 8.86 -7.43 -10.08
C VAL A 206 8.55 -8.66 -10.90
N PHE A 207 7.28 -8.85 -11.27
CA PHE A 207 6.85 -10.04 -12.00
C PHE A 207 5.54 -9.78 -12.77
N GLN A 208 5.26 -10.64 -13.73
CA GLN A 208 4.00 -10.68 -14.46
C GLN A 208 3.17 -11.89 -14.02
N GLN A 209 1.86 -11.72 -13.88
CA GLN A 209 0.94 -12.83 -13.63
C GLN A 209 -0.41 -12.53 -14.28
N GLY A 210 -0.88 -13.46 -15.12
CA GLY A 210 -2.06 -13.23 -15.95
C GLY A 210 -1.91 -11.97 -16.80
N GLU A 211 -2.93 -11.12 -16.80
CA GLU A 211 -2.96 -9.88 -17.57
C GLU A 211 -2.43 -8.65 -16.80
N ARG A 212 -1.65 -8.87 -15.74
CA ARG A 212 -1.16 -7.80 -14.85
C ARG A 212 0.33 -7.85 -14.64
N PHE A 213 0.91 -6.67 -14.49
CA PHE A 213 2.29 -6.46 -14.08
C PHE A 213 2.31 -6.01 -12.62
N TYR A 214 3.21 -6.56 -11.82
CA TYR A 214 3.30 -6.32 -10.38
C TYR A 214 4.67 -5.78 -9.99
N THR A 215 4.69 -4.90 -8.98
CA THR A 215 5.89 -4.50 -8.26
C THR A 215 5.64 -4.58 -6.75
N LEU A 216 6.65 -5.04 -6.02
CA LEU A 216 6.72 -5.09 -4.57
C LEU A 216 7.80 -4.13 -4.10
N VAL A 217 7.42 -3.17 -3.25
CA VAL A 217 8.35 -2.17 -2.72
C VAL A 217 8.26 -2.19 -1.19
N LYS A 218 9.40 -2.47 -0.55
CA LYS A 218 9.52 -2.48 0.91
C LYS A 218 9.84 -1.08 1.41
N SER A 219 9.25 -0.70 2.55
CA SER A 219 9.65 0.52 3.25
C SER A 219 11.05 0.36 3.83
N ALA A 220 11.87 1.41 3.71
CA ALA A 220 13.16 1.49 4.39
C ALA A 220 13.03 1.88 5.88
N LYS A 221 11.86 2.41 6.29
CA LYS A 221 11.64 2.99 7.63
C LYS A 221 10.89 2.05 8.57
N ARG A 222 10.07 1.15 8.02
CA ARG A 222 9.11 0.34 8.78
C ARG A 222 8.98 -1.05 8.18
N PRO A 223 8.53 -2.05 8.96
CA PRO A 223 8.28 -3.40 8.47
C PRO A 223 6.97 -3.46 7.66
N VAL A 224 6.80 -2.58 6.68
CA VAL A 224 5.65 -2.55 5.78
C VAL A 224 6.11 -2.52 4.33
N ALA A 225 5.25 -2.95 3.42
CA ALA A 225 5.53 -2.95 2.00
C ALA A 225 4.25 -2.67 1.20
N ALA A 226 4.44 -2.22 -0.03
CA ALA A 226 3.39 -2.01 -1.01
C ALA A 226 3.53 -3.03 -2.14
N ILE A 227 2.42 -3.64 -2.52
CA ILE A 227 2.26 -4.33 -3.82
C ILE A 227 1.42 -3.42 -4.71
N VAL A 228 1.88 -3.17 -5.93
CA VAL A 228 1.17 -2.33 -6.90
C VAL A 228 1.14 -3.05 -8.22
N SER A 229 0.02 -2.96 -8.92
CA SER A 229 -0.17 -3.60 -10.21
C SER A 229 -0.97 -2.75 -11.19
N THR A 230 -0.68 -2.91 -12.48
CA THR A 230 -1.48 -2.34 -13.58
C THR A 230 -1.74 -3.41 -14.65
N SER A 231 -2.63 -3.11 -15.60
CA SER A 231 -2.95 -4.01 -16.72
C SER A 231 -1.83 -4.07 -17.76
N LYS A 232 -1.72 -5.21 -18.44
CA LYS A 232 -0.83 -5.37 -19.60
C LYS A 232 -1.20 -4.46 -20.77
N GLN A 233 -2.46 -4.07 -20.93
CA GLN A 233 -2.87 -3.18 -22.03
C GLN A 233 -2.18 -1.81 -21.95
N ARG A 234 -2.00 -1.25 -20.75
CA ARG A 234 -1.24 0.00 -20.58
C ARG A 234 0.26 -0.19 -20.84
N PHE A 235 0.81 -1.35 -20.48
CA PHE A 235 2.15 -1.76 -20.90
C PHE A 235 2.29 -1.79 -22.43
N TYR A 236 1.32 -2.34 -23.15
CA TYR A 236 1.32 -2.37 -24.62
C TYR A 236 1.05 -0.99 -25.24
N GLN A 237 0.21 -0.13 -24.65
CA GLN A 237 0.02 1.25 -25.12
C GLN A 237 1.32 2.06 -25.04
N ASN A 238 2.07 1.94 -23.94
CA ASN A 238 3.40 2.54 -23.83
C ASN A 238 4.37 1.96 -24.87
N LEU A 239 4.30 0.65 -25.14
CA LEU A 239 5.10 -0.02 -26.17
C LEU A 239 4.80 0.51 -27.58
N PHE A 240 3.52 0.66 -27.94
CA PHE A 240 3.10 1.13 -29.26
C PHE A 240 3.34 2.63 -29.48
N HIS A 241 3.34 3.45 -28.42
CA HIS A 241 3.77 4.85 -28.54
C HIS A 241 5.27 5.02 -28.84
N GLN A 242 6.07 3.96 -28.66
CA GLN A 242 7.53 3.98 -28.82
C GLN A 242 8.01 3.28 -30.10
N LEU A 243 7.12 2.65 -30.86
CA LEU A 243 7.36 2.07 -32.18
C LEU A 243 7.01 3.08 -33.26
#